data_AF-W2HXH3-F1
#
_entry.id   AF-W2HXH3-F1
#
_cell.length_a   1.000
_cell.length_b   1.000
_cell.length_c   1.000
_cell.angle_alpha   90.00
_cell.angle_beta   90.00
_cell.angle_gamma   90.00
#
_symmetry.space_group_name_H-M   'P 1'
#
loop_
_entity.id
_entity.type
_entity.pdbx_description
1 polymer ?
#
loop_
_entity_poly.entity_id
_entity_poly.type
_entity_poly.pdbx_seq_one_letter_code
_entity_poly.pdbx_strand_id
1 'polypeptide(L)'
;MKSIKDLVFWYNNLDVAPFIKAIKAQCQLFKRFNLDMFTDGVSLPGLSEKIMYQTCFKNLRYPNKVPAIVFSFPIKRMIGYKSQDAEAKRKFNMSLKHLNKLLHRKNTFVDCATRS
;
A
#
# COMPACT_ATOMS: atom_id res chain seq x y z
N MET A 1 -6.12 -25.60 -11.02
CA MET A 1 -7.23 -24.78 -10.48
C MET A 1 -8.42 -25.69 -10.24
N LYS A 2 -8.89 -25.81 -8.99
CA LYS A 2 -9.99 -26.72 -8.61
C LYS A 2 -11.28 -25.95 -8.30
N SER A 3 -11.20 -24.64 -8.06
CA SER A 3 -12.35 -23.78 -7.74
C SER A 3 -12.25 -22.39 -8.38
N ILE A 4 -13.37 -21.65 -8.43
CA ILE A 4 -13.40 -20.23 -8.87
C ILE A 4 -12.45 -19.37 -8.03
N LYS A 5 -12.27 -19.71 -6.74
CA LYS A 5 -11.31 -19.02 -5.87
C LYS A 5 -9.88 -19.15 -6.40
N ASP A 6 -9.50 -20.32 -6.91
CA ASP A 6 -8.16 -20.54 -7.48
C ASP A 6 -7.96 -19.73 -8.77
N LEU A 7 -9.03 -19.56 -9.57
CA LEU A 7 -9.02 -18.68 -10.76
C LEU A 7 -8.75 -17.23 -10.35
N VAL A 8 -9.44 -16.73 -9.33
CA VAL A 8 -9.26 -15.36 -8.83
C VAL A 8 -7.84 -15.16 -8.28
N PHE A 9 -7.30 -16.13 -7.54
CA PHE A 9 -5.91 -16.07 -7.06
C PHE A 9 -4.91 -16.06 -8.22
N TRP A 10 -5.08 -16.94 -9.19
CA TRP A 10 -4.19 -17.02 -10.35
C TRP A 10 -4.21 -15.71 -11.17
N TYR A 11 -5.41 -15.18 -11.44
CA TYR A 11 -5.58 -13.94 -12.20
C TYR A 11 -4.93 -12.74 -11.48
N ASN A 12 -5.20 -12.57 -10.19
CA ASN A 12 -4.62 -11.47 -9.41
C ASN A 12 -3.09 -11.58 -9.33
N ASN A 13 -2.55 -12.80 -9.18
CA ASN A 13 -1.09 -12.99 -9.16
C ASN A 13 -0.46 -12.66 -10.52
N LEU A 14 -1.14 -12.98 -11.63
CA LEU A 14 -0.67 -12.63 -12.97
C LEU A 14 -0.60 -11.13 -13.22
N ASP A 15 -1.46 -10.33 -12.60
CA ASP A 15 -1.47 -8.87 -12.76
C ASP A 15 -0.53 -8.17 -11.75
N VAL A 16 -0.54 -8.61 -10.48
CA VAL A 16 0.23 -7.98 -9.41
C VAL A 16 1.73 -8.26 -9.53
N ALA A 17 2.15 -9.46 -9.95
CA ALA A 17 3.57 -9.79 -10.08
C ALA A 17 4.33 -8.91 -11.09
N PRO A 18 3.86 -8.73 -12.34
CA PRO A 18 4.50 -7.81 -13.28
C PRO A 18 4.41 -6.36 -12.83
N PHE A 19 3.31 -5.95 -12.19
CA PHE A 19 3.18 -4.60 -11.64
C PHE A 19 4.26 -4.29 -10.59
N ILE A 20 4.48 -5.19 -9.63
CA ILE A 20 5.55 -5.04 -8.62
C ILE A 20 6.93 -5.00 -9.29
N LYS A 21 7.15 -5.82 -10.34
CA LYS A 21 8.42 -5.81 -11.09
C LYS A 21 8.66 -4.47 -11.78
N ALA A 22 7.62 -3.88 -12.38
CA ALA A 22 7.68 -2.57 -13.01
C ALA A 22 8.01 -1.45 -11.99
N ILE A 23 7.32 -1.43 -10.84
CA ILE A 23 7.59 -0.47 -9.74
C ILE A 23 9.04 -0.59 -9.28
N LYS A 24 9.56 -1.80 -9.07
CA LYS A 24 10.96 -2.00 -8.66
C LYS A 24 11.94 -1.45 -9.68
N ALA A 25 11.71 -1.69 -10.97
CA ALA A 25 12.55 -1.16 -12.05
C ALA A 25 12.49 0.37 -12.09
N GLN A 26 11.31 0.96 -11.94
CA GLN A 26 11.13 2.41 -11.91
C GLN A 26 11.85 3.04 -10.70
N CYS A 27 11.67 2.49 -9.49
CA CYS A 27 12.40 2.93 -8.31
C CYS A 27 13.93 2.84 -8.50
N GLN A 28 14.43 1.77 -9.11
CA GLN A 28 15.87 1.61 -9.38
C GLN A 28 16.40 2.66 -10.37
N LEU A 29 15.61 3.05 -11.37
CA LEU A 29 15.98 4.10 -12.30
C LEU A 29 16.15 5.44 -11.60
N PHE A 30 15.18 5.86 -10.79
CA PHE A 30 15.18 7.17 -10.13
C PHE A 30 16.15 7.28 -8.96
N LYS A 31 16.45 6.17 -8.29
CA LYS A 31 17.52 6.11 -7.28
C LYS A 31 18.88 6.58 -7.80
N ARG A 32 19.18 6.40 -9.09
CA ARG A 32 20.44 6.87 -9.71
C ARG A 32 20.58 8.40 -9.69
N PHE A 33 19.46 9.11 -9.64
CA PHE A 33 19.39 10.57 -9.55
C PHE A 33 19.19 11.05 -8.11
N ASN A 34 19.36 10.16 -7.11
CA ASN A 34 19.11 10.43 -5.70
C ASN A 34 17.68 10.92 -5.42
N LEU A 35 16.71 10.41 -6.19
CA LEU A 35 15.28 10.69 -6.05
C LEU A 35 14.56 9.48 -5.49
N ASP A 36 13.61 9.71 -4.58
CA ASP A 36 12.72 8.67 -4.07
C ASP A 36 11.32 8.84 -4.67
N MET A 37 10.88 7.84 -5.44
CA MET A 37 9.62 7.86 -6.17
C MET A 37 8.38 8.08 -5.30
N PHE A 38 8.40 7.74 -4.01
CA PHE A 38 7.21 7.95 -3.16
C PHE A 38 7.17 9.29 -2.46
N THR A 39 8.34 9.90 -2.22
CA THR A 39 8.44 11.18 -1.52
C THR A 39 8.65 12.34 -2.48
N ASP A 40 9.40 12.13 -3.57
CA ASP A 40 9.71 13.16 -4.54
C ASP A 40 8.67 13.30 -5.65
N GLY A 41 7.99 12.22 -6.03
CA GLY A 41 6.95 12.26 -7.06
C GLY A 41 6.56 10.87 -7.54
N VAL A 42 5.27 10.55 -7.47
CA VAL A 42 4.76 9.20 -7.81
C VAL A 42 4.71 8.97 -9.32
N SER A 43 4.62 10.06 -10.11
CA SER A 43 4.47 9.99 -11.56
C SER A 43 5.80 10.16 -12.28
N LEU A 44 5.92 9.50 -13.44
CA LEU A 44 7.07 9.63 -14.32
C LEU A 44 7.34 11.11 -14.72
N PRO A 45 6.33 11.92 -15.11
CA PRO A 45 6.57 13.33 -15.43
C PRO A 45 7.12 14.14 -14.26
N GLY A 46 6.59 13.96 -13.04
CA GLY A 46 7.04 14.73 -11.87
C GLY A 46 8.49 14.43 -11.47
N LEU A 47 8.94 13.19 -11.64
CA LEU A 47 10.33 12.82 -11.40
C LEU A 47 11.26 13.29 -12.52
N SER A 48 10.83 13.15 -13.78
CA SER A 48 11.58 13.64 -14.94
C SER A 48 11.79 15.16 -14.89
N GLU A 49 10.78 15.90 -14.45
CA GLU A 49 10.86 17.35 -14.21
C GLU A 49 11.94 17.67 -13.16
N LYS A 50 11.99 16.94 -12.04
CA LYS A 50 13.04 17.11 -11.03
C LYS A 50 14.43 16.84 -11.58
N ILE A 51 14.60 15.78 -12.37
CA ILE A 51 15.88 15.48 -13.03
C ILE A 51 16.26 16.62 -13.98
N MET A 52 15.31 17.12 -14.76
CA MET A 52 15.54 18.24 -15.67
C MET A 52 16.04 19.47 -14.89
N TYR A 53 15.38 19.83 -13.79
CA TYR A 53 15.82 20.95 -12.95
C TYR A 53 17.21 20.75 -12.36
N GLN A 54 17.53 19.56 -11.86
CA GLN A 54 18.87 19.21 -11.36
C GLN A 54 19.94 19.33 -12.45
N THR A 55 19.61 18.95 -13.68
CA THR A 55 20.55 18.91 -14.81
C THR A 55 20.78 20.30 -15.40
N CYS A 56 19.70 21.05 -15.65
CA CYS A 56 19.74 22.34 -16.32
C CYS A 56 20.15 23.49 -15.38
N PHE A 57 19.90 23.37 -14.08
CA PHE A 57 20.10 24.48 -13.15
C PHE A 57 20.84 24.05 -11.87
N LYS A 58 22.17 23.96 -11.96
CA LYS A 58 23.05 23.59 -10.82
C LYS A 58 23.02 24.58 -9.65
N ASN A 59 22.62 25.83 -9.88
CA ASN A 59 22.66 26.90 -8.88
C ASN A 59 21.29 27.19 -8.23
N LEU A 60 20.29 26.34 -8.45
CA LEU A 60 18.99 26.52 -7.79
C LEU A 60 19.10 26.26 -6.30
N ARG A 61 18.65 27.23 -5.51
CA ARG A 61 18.41 27.05 -4.08
C ARG A 61 17.09 26.33 -3.90
N TYR A 62 17.13 25.12 -3.33
CA TYR A 62 15.91 24.46 -2.88
C TYR A 62 15.28 25.27 -1.74
N PRO A 63 13.94 25.40 -1.73
CA PRO A 63 13.26 25.94 -0.57
C PRO A 63 13.55 25.04 0.64
N ASN A 64 13.61 25.65 1.82
CA ASN A 64 13.87 24.91 3.05
C ASN A 64 12.74 23.88 3.24
N LYS A 65 13.07 22.58 3.33
CA LYS A 65 12.07 21.52 3.48
C LYS A 65 11.49 21.60 4.89
N VAL A 66 10.34 22.25 5.04
CA VAL A 66 9.58 22.20 6.30
C VAL A 66 8.95 20.79 6.39
N PRO A 67 9.18 20.04 7.48
CA PRO A 67 8.56 18.73 7.64
C PRO A 67 7.04 18.88 7.58
N ALA A 68 6.39 17.98 6.84
CA ALA A 68 4.94 17.95 6.76
C ALA A 68 4.35 17.69 8.16
N ILE A 69 3.20 18.31 8.44
CA ILE A 69 2.43 18.01 9.65
C ILE A 69 2.07 16.53 9.59
N VAL A 70 2.50 15.76 10.60
CA VAL A 70 2.17 14.33 10.70
C VAL A 70 0.66 14.19 10.70
N PHE A 71 0.13 13.39 9.78
CA PHE A 71 -1.29 13.11 9.73
C PHE A 71 -1.73 12.50 11.08
N SER A 72 -2.63 13.20 11.77
CA SER A 72 -3.32 12.68 12.94
C SER A 72 -4.74 12.32 12.54
N PHE A 73 -5.15 11.09 12.87
CA PHE A 73 -6.47 10.63 12.52
C PHE A 73 -7.52 11.38 13.37
N PRO A 74 -8.52 12.07 12.77
CA PRO A 74 -9.46 12.86 13.55
C PRO A 74 -10.33 11.98 14.45
N ILE A 75 -10.36 12.27 15.76
CA ILE A 75 -11.17 11.54 16.75
C ILE A 75 -12.66 11.52 16.35
N LYS A 76 -13.18 12.64 15.83
CA LYS A 76 -14.56 12.76 15.33
C LYS A 76 -14.87 11.70 14.26
N ARG A 77 -13.91 11.44 13.35
CA ARG A 77 -14.06 10.43 12.29
C ARG A 77 -14.05 9.01 12.86
N MET A 78 -13.26 8.75 13.90
CA MET A 78 -13.24 7.46 14.61
C MET A 78 -14.60 7.16 15.26
N ILE A 79 -15.21 8.18 15.88
CA ILE A 79 -16.55 8.05 16.49
C ILE A 79 -17.60 7.74 15.41
N GLY A 80 -17.50 8.39 14.24
CA GLY A 80 -18.39 8.12 13.11
C GLY A 80 -18.32 6.68 12.60
N TYR A 81 -17.13 6.07 12.53
CA TYR A 81 -17.03 4.64 12.17
C TYR A 81 -17.70 3.74 13.21
N LYS A 82 -17.54 4.04 14.50
CA LYS A 82 -18.21 3.29 15.57
C LYS A 82 -19.74 3.38 15.49
N SER A 83 -20.28 4.55 15.16
CA SER A 83 -21.74 4.71 15.01
C SER A 83 -22.27 3.96 13.79
N GLN A 84 -21.55 4.00 12.66
CA GLN A 84 -21.91 3.22 11.47
C GLN A 84 -21.86 1.71 11.72
N ASP A 85 -20.86 1.24 12.47
CA ASP A 85 -20.75 -0.18 12.84
C ASP A 85 -21.92 -0.62 13.73
N ALA A 86 -22.35 0.24 14.66
CA ALA A 86 -23.51 0.00 15.51
C ALA A 86 -24.82 -0.03 14.72
N GLU A 87 -25.04 0.93 13.81
CA GLU A 87 -26.22 1.01 12.94
C GLU A 87 -26.34 -0.23 12.03
N ALA A 88 -25.24 -0.60 11.39
CA ALA A 88 -25.17 -1.76 10.52
C ALA A 88 -25.13 -3.10 11.28
N LYS A 89 -25.23 -3.09 12.62
CA LYS A 89 -25.15 -4.27 13.52
C LYS A 89 -23.92 -5.14 13.21
N ARG A 90 -22.80 -4.51 12.83
CA ARG A 90 -21.56 -5.23 12.50
C ARG A 90 -21.01 -5.85 13.78
N LYS A 91 -20.97 -7.18 13.83
CA LYS A 91 -20.55 -7.96 15.02
C LYS A 91 -19.09 -7.77 15.44
N PHE A 92 -18.27 -7.09 14.65
CA PHE A 92 -16.81 -7.11 14.83
C PHE A 92 -16.21 -5.70 14.82
N ASN A 93 -15.87 -5.21 16.02
CA ASN A 93 -14.66 -4.39 16.13
C ASN A 93 -13.46 -5.34 15.91
N MET A 94 -12.61 -5.05 14.92
CA MET A 94 -11.36 -5.77 14.69
C MET A 94 -10.44 -5.57 15.90
N SER A 95 -10.58 -6.42 16.92
CA SER A 95 -9.62 -6.51 18.02
C SER A 95 -8.48 -7.44 17.63
N LEU A 96 -7.28 -7.21 18.15
CA LEU A 96 -6.12 -8.10 17.97
C LEU A 96 -6.46 -9.56 18.30
N LYS A 97 -7.28 -9.78 19.34
CA LYS A 97 -7.78 -11.11 19.73
C LYS A 97 -8.66 -11.73 18.65
N HIS A 98 -9.54 -10.94 18.02
CA HIS A 98 -10.38 -11.40 16.92
C HIS A 98 -9.55 -11.70 15.67
N LEU A 99 -8.58 -10.84 15.34
CA LEU A 99 -7.66 -11.05 14.22
C LEU A 99 -6.86 -12.35 14.39
N ASN A 100 -6.29 -12.58 15.58
CA ASN A 100 -5.55 -13.81 15.87
C ASN A 100 -6.45 -15.06 15.77
N LYS A 101 -7.71 -14.97 16.20
CA LYS A 101 -8.69 -16.05 16.03
C LYS A 101 -8.98 -16.35 14.55
N LEU A 102 -9.10 -15.31 13.72
CA LEU A 102 -9.30 -15.48 12.28
C LEU A 102 -8.07 -16.07 11.58
N LEU A 103 -6.86 -15.64 11.96
CA LEU A 103 -5.60 -16.19 11.46
C LEU A 103 -5.44 -17.67 11.82
N HIS A 104 -5.70 -18.03 13.08
CA HIS A 104 -5.72 -19.44 13.50
C HIS A 104 -6.72 -20.27 12.70
N ARG A 105 -7.95 -19.77 12.51
CA ARG A 105 -8.96 -20.44 11.69
C ARG A 105 -8.51 -20.64 10.24
N LYS A 106 -7.84 -19.65 9.65
CA LYS A 106 -7.29 -19.74 8.30
C LYS A 106 -6.23 -20.85 8.21
N ASN A 107 -5.30 -20.90 9.16
CA ASN A 107 -4.24 -21.91 9.19
C ASN A 107 -4.82 -23.32 9.37
N THR A 108 -5.79 -23.51 10.27
CA THR A 108 -6.46 -24.80 10.45
C THR A 108 -7.26 -25.26 9.22
N PHE A 109 -7.85 -24.32 8.46
CA PHE A 109 -8.53 -24.66 7.20
C PHE A 109 -7.54 -25.08 6.10
N VAL A 110 -6.33 -24.54 6.11
CA VAL A 110 -5.25 -24.93 5.19
C VAL A 110 -4.73 -26.34 5.56
N ASP A 111 -4.60 -26.65 6.85
CA ASP A 111 -4.14 -27.97 7.32
C ASP A 111 -5.17 -29.10 7.09
N CYS A 112 -6.47 -28.79 7.14
CA CYS A 112 -7.51 -29.76 6.77
C CYS A 112 -7.60 -30.03 5.26
N ALA A 113 -7.28 -29.04 4.43
CA ALA A 113 -7.34 -29.17 2.97
C ALA A 113 -6.10 -29.83 2.34
N THR A 114 -4.99 -29.94 3.09
CA THR A 114 -3.75 -30.61 2.66
C THR A 114 -3.64 -32.05 3.16
N ARG A 115 -4.56 -32.50 4.02
CA ARG A 115 -4.65 -33.88 4.54
C ARG A 115 -5.74 -34.74 3.88
N SER A 116 -6.34 -34.28 2.79
CA SER A 116 -7.35 -35.01 1.99
C SER A 116 -6.86 -35.27 0.58
#